data_AF-A0A3C0Y7R6-F1
#
_entry.id   AF-A0A3C0Y7R6-F1
#
_cell.length_a   1.000
_cell.length_b   1.000
_cell.length_c   1.000
_cell.angle_alpha   90.00
_cell.angle_beta   90.00
_cell.angle_gamma   90.00
#
_symmetry.space_group_name_H-M   'P 1'
#
loop_
_entity.id
_entity.type
_entity.pdbx_description
1 polymer ?
#
loop_
_entity_poly.entity_id
_entity_poly.type
_entity_poly.pdbx_seq_one_letter_code
_entity_poly.pdbx_strand_id
1 'polypeptide(L)'
;MEAFVLGYHKNSPTEIWGFLSVASDALSETYENDESLMAAFPSIEIIRREYRDAGQHQITLWAGDERSLRILLEDKAIQQSAATLALRVMRKRATIYSKFHCKQLADLAITQNG
;
A
#
# COMPACT_ATOMS: atom_id res chain seq x y z
N MET A 1 3.58 -5.92 9.44
CA MET A 1 3.22 -5.47 8.09
C MET A 1 2.88 -4.01 8.19
N GLU A 2 3.75 -3.19 7.64
CA GLU A 2 3.67 -1.75 7.63
C GLU A 2 2.91 -1.32 6.36
N ALA A 3 1.82 -0.59 6.55
CA ALA A 3 1.02 -0.08 5.43
C ALA A 3 1.65 1.16 4.79
N PHE A 4 2.27 2.01 5.60
CA PHE A 4 2.96 3.22 5.17
C PHE A 4 4.11 3.51 6.13
N VAL A 5 5.29 3.79 5.58
CA VAL A 5 6.47 4.18 6.33
C VAL A 5 7.10 5.39 5.67
N LEU A 6 7.46 6.36 6.51
CA LEU A 6 8.25 7.52 6.16
C LEU A 6 9.52 7.50 7.00
N GLY A 7 10.65 7.77 6.36
CA GLY A 7 11.94 7.87 7.03
C GLY A 7 12.80 8.94 6.41
N TYR A 8 13.94 9.18 7.04
CA TYR A 8 14.99 10.05 6.54
C TYR A 8 16.35 9.40 6.77
N HIS A 9 17.36 9.81 6.01
CA HIS A 9 18.72 9.35 6.24
C HIS A 9 19.36 10.14 7.39
N LYS A 10 19.89 9.44 8.41
CA LYS A 10 20.49 10.11 9.59
C LYS A 10 21.61 11.10 9.21
N ASN A 11 22.36 10.80 8.16
CA ASN A 11 23.46 11.63 7.66
C ASN A 11 22.98 12.75 6.70
N SER A 12 21.74 12.66 6.21
CA SER A 12 21.10 13.62 5.32
C SER A 12 19.62 13.77 5.71
N PRO A 13 19.28 14.52 6.76
CA PRO A 13 17.90 14.58 7.29
C PRO A 13 16.86 15.16 6.33
N THR A 14 17.31 15.86 5.29
CA THR A 14 16.46 16.37 4.19
C THR A 14 16.15 15.32 3.13
N GLU A 15 16.88 14.21 3.11
CA GLU A 15 16.63 13.09 2.21
C GLU A 15 15.60 12.16 2.85
N ILE A 16 14.35 12.42 2.48
CA ILE A 16 13.19 11.64 2.89
C ILE A 16 13.04 10.46 1.93
N TRP A 17 12.77 9.28 2.49
CA TRP A 17 12.35 8.10 1.74
C TRP A 17 11.05 7.57 2.34
N GLY A 18 10.33 6.76 1.58
CA GLY A 18 9.15 6.10 2.11
C GLY A 18 8.74 4.90 1.29
N PHE A 19 7.80 4.15 1.85
CA PHE A 19 7.11 3.12 1.09
C PHE A 19 5.68 2.99 1.54
N LEU A 20 4.84 2.48 0.65
CA LEU A 20 3.47 2.11 0.96
C LEU A 20 3.17 0.71 0.44
N SER A 21 2.42 -0.07 1.20
CA SER A 21 1.94 -1.38 0.77
C SER A 21 0.52 -1.23 0.21
N VAL A 22 0.24 -1.88 -0.93
CA VAL A 22 -1.05 -1.82 -1.61
C VAL A 22 -1.57 -3.20 -1.98
N ALA A 23 -2.90 -3.28 -2.18
CA ALA A 23 -3.56 -4.44 -2.75
C ALA A 23 -3.28 -4.47 -4.26
N SER A 24 -2.47 -5.43 -4.72
CA SER A 24 -2.00 -5.47 -6.11
C SER A 24 -3.10 -5.78 -7.12
N ASP A 25 -4.11 -6.53 -6.71
CA ASP A 25 -5.29 -6.85 -7.52
C ASP A 25 -6.18 -5.61 -7.72
N ALA A 26 -6.44 -4.83 -6.67
CA ALA A 26 -7.15 -3.56 -6.80
C ALA A 26 -6.36 -2.57 -7.67
N LEU A 27 -5.04 -2.55 -7.53
CA LEU A 27 -4.18 -1.69 -8.35
C LEU A 27 -4.22 -2.07 -9.84
N SER A 28 -4.37 -3.37 -10.13
CA SER A 28 -4.39 -3.90 -11.49
C SER A 28 -5.60 -3.47 -12.32
N GLU A 29 -6.65 -2.94 -11.68
CA GLU A 29 -7.81 -2.34 -12.36
C GLU A 29 -7.44 -1.04 -13.10
N THR A 30 -6.41 -0.33 -12.63
CA THR A 30 -5.89 0.90 -13.28
C THR A 30 -4.56 0.66 -14.00
N TYR A 31 -3.65 -0.09 -13.37
CA TYR A 31 -2.33 -0.40 -13.92
C TYR A 31 -2.21 -1.89 -14.20
N GLU A 32 -2.49 -2.28 -15.44
CA GLU A 32 -2.59 -3.69 -15.86
C GLU A 32 -1.41 -4.56 -15.42
N ASN A 33 -0.20 -4.02 -15.39
CA ASN A 33 1.01 -4.74 -15.05
C ASN A 33 2.08 -3.79 -14.46
N ASP A 34 3.21 -4.37 -14.03
CA ASP A 34 4.31 -3.60 -13.48
C ASP A 34 4.89 -2.60 -14.49
N GLU A 35 4.88 -2.90 -15.78
CA GLU A 35 5.42 -2.00 -16.81
C GLU A 35 4.58 -0.72 -16.92
N SER A 36 3.25 -0.83 -16.90
CA SER A 36 2.36 0.34 -16.94
C SER A 36 2.45 1.15 -15.65
N LEU A 37 2.62 0.49 -14.49
CA LEU A 37 2.85 1.16 -13.22
C LEU A 37 4.19 1.90 -13.19
N MET A 38 5.27 1.27 -13.63
CA MET A 38 6.60 1.89 -13.70
C MET A 38 6.65 2.99 -14.77
N ALA A 39 5.88 2.89 -15.85
CA ALA A 39 5.75 3.99 -16.82
C ALA A 39 5.07 5.23 -16.20
N ALA A 40 4.06 5.03 -15.35
CA ALA A 40 3.41 6.13 -14.61
C ALA A 40 4.29 6.69 -13.48
N PHE A 41 5.08 5.84 -12.83
CA PHE A 41 5.92 6.17 -11.70
C PHE A 41 7.36 5.67 -11.90
N PRO A 42 8.17 6.32 -12.76
CA PRO A 42 9.47 5.79 -13.20
C PRO A 42 10.55 5.72 -12.09
N SER A 43 10.32 6.40 -10.98
CA SER A 43 11.27 6.52 -9.87
C SER A 43 10.94 5.62 -8.66
N ILE A 44 9.98 4.70 -8.82
CA ILE A 44 9.58 3.79 -7.74
C ILE A 44 10.20 2.41 -7.94
N GLU A 45 10.35 1.68 -6.83
CA GLU A 45 10.68 0.26 -6.85
C GLU A 45 9.47 -0.57 -6.39
N ILE A 46 9.19 -1.65 -7.11
CA ILE A 46 8.11 -2.59 -6.75
C ILE A 46 8.73 -3.78 -6.00
N ILE A 47 8.41 -3.91 -4.72
CA ILE A 47 8.93 -4.96 -3.85
C ILE A 47 7.82 -5.96 -3.55
N ARG A 48 8.06 -7.23 -3.86
CA ARG A 48 7.17 -8.35 -3.52
C ARG A 48 7.74 -9.12 -2.35
N ARG A 49 6.99 -9.19 -1.25
CA ARG A 49 7.35 -9.97 -0.07
C ARG A 49 6.40 -11.15 0.07
N GLU A 50 6.92 -12.34 0.33
CA GLU A 50 6.12 -13.55 0.57
C GLU A 50 5.48 -13.57 1.98
N TYR A 51 4.92 -12.46 2.43
CA TYR A 51 4.24 -12.40 3.73
C TYR A 51 2.79 -12.89 3.59
N ARG A 52 2.62 -14.21 3.64
CA ARG A 52 1.31 -14.91 3.48
C ARG A 52 0.17 -14.33 4.32
N ASP A 53 0.54 -13.76 5.46
CA ASP A 53 -0.37 -13.26 6.46
C ASP A 53 -1.07 -11.93 6.08
N ALA A 54 -0.63 -11.25 5.03
CA ALA A 54 -1.31 -10.06 4.50
C ALA A 54 -2.32 -10.36 3.38
N GLY A 55 -2.36 -11.61 2.90
CA GLY A 55 -3.05 -11.98 1.66
C GLY A 55 -2.07 -12.13 0.49
N GLN A 56 -2.51 -12.80 -0.57
CA GLN A 56 -1.67 -13.12 -1.74
C GLN A 56 -1.45 -11.94 -2.69
N HIS A 57 -2.20 -10.84 -2.51
CA HIS A 57 -2.21 -9.69 -3.40
C HIS A 57 -1.62 -8.46 -2.69
N GLN A 58 -0.38 -8.55 -2.21
CA GLN A 58 0.34 -7.42 -1.62
C GLN A 58 1.62 -7.14 -2.41
N ILE A 59 1.80 -5.87 -2.77
CA ILE A 59 3.09 -5.33 -3.19
C ILE A 59 3.43 -4.09 -2.35
N THR A 60 4.72 -3.78 -2.26
CA THR A 60 5.22 -2.56 -1.65
C THR A 60 5.79 -1.67 -2.74
N LEU A 61 5.37 -0.40 -2.74
CA LEU A 61 5.88 0.64 -3.63
C LEU A 61 6.84 1.50 -2.83
N TRP A 62 8.12 1.45 -3.16
CA TRP A 62 9.17 2.20 -2.49
C TRP A 62 9.53 3.43 -3.31
N ALA A 63 9.69 4.57 -2.62
CA ALA A 63 10.12 5.83 -3.19
C ALA A 63 11.34 6.37 -2.42
N GLY A 64 12.42 6.65 -3.15
CA GLY A 64 13.69 7.10 -2.58
C GLY A 64 13.75 8.60 -2.25
N ASP A 65 12.73 9.36 -2.63
CA ASP A 65 12.68 10.80 -2.45
C ASP A 65 11.26 11.29 -2.15
N GLU A 66 11.15 12.49 -1.54
CA GLU A 66 9.89 13.14 -1.19
C GLU A 66 8.97 13.35 -2.41
N ARG A 67 9.52 13.68 -3.58
CA ARG A 67 8.73 14.00 -4.76
C ARG A 67 8.03 12.75 -5.29
N SER A 68 8.77 11.66 -5.46
CA SER A 68 8.24 10.37 -5.89
C SER A 68 7.20 9.85 -4.89
N LEU A 69 7.47 10.00 -3.58
CA LEU A 69 6.52 9.60 -2.54
C LEU A 69 5.24 10.43 -2.58
N ARG A 70 5.33 11.75 -2.72
CA ARG A 70 4.16 12.63 -2.84
C ARG A 70 3.30 12.27 -4.05
N ILE A 71 3.93 12.04 -5.21
CA ILE A 71 3.22 11.65 -6.43
C ILE A 71 2.44 10.34 -6.21
N LEU A 72 3.06 9.33 -5.56
CA LEU A 72 2.36 8.10 -5.20
C LEU A 72 1.17 8.35 -4.26
N LEU A 73 1.34 9.22 -3.26
CA LEU A 73 0.30 9.51 -2.28
C LEU A 73 -0.86 10.33 -2.84
N GLU A 74 -0.65 11.08 -3.93
CA GLU A 74 -1.67 11.88 -4.61
C GLU A 74 -2.47 11.08 -5.64
N ASP A 75 -1.97 9.91 -6.05
CA ASP A 75 -2.66 9.06 -7.03
C ASP A 75 -3.85 8.33 -6.42
N LYS A 76 -5.02 8.46 -7.06
CA LYS A 76 -6.28 7.90 -6.55
C LYS A 76 -6.31 6.37 -6.58
N ALA A 77 -5.75 5.75 -7.61
CA ALA A 77 -5.72 4.29 -7.72
C ALA A 77 -4.79 3.71 -6.65
N ILE A 78 -3.67 4.37 -6.37
CA ILE A 78 -2.76 4.02 -5.27
C ILE A 78 -3.47 4.17 -3.91
N GLN A 79 -4.17 5.29 -3.67
CA GLN A 79 -4.95 5.50 -2.44
C GLN A 79 -6.03 4.43 -2.23
N GLN A 80 -6.80 4.12 -3.27
CA GLN A 80 -7.84 3.09 -3.24
C GLN A 80 -7.24 1.71 -2.95
N SER A 81 -6.14 1.37 -3.61
CA SER A 81 -5.45 0.09 -3.43
C SER A 81 -4.84 -0.04 -2.02
N ALA A 82 -4.32 1.05 -1.46
CA ALA A 82 -3.83 1.09 -0.08
C ALA A 82 -4.99 0.93 0.93
N ALA A 83 -6.11 1.62 0.70
CA ALA A 83 -7.31 1.50 1.54
C ALA A 83 -7.86 0.06 1.52
N THR A 84 -7.95 -0.56 0.34
CA THR A 84 -8.36 -1.95 0.18
C THR A 84 -7.46 -2.90 0.96
N LEU A 85 -6.14 -2.71 0.91
CA LEU A 85 -5.22 -3.52 1.71
C LEU A 85 -5.47 -3.33 3.21
N ALA A 86 -5.61 -2.09 3.68
CA ALA A 86 -5.86 -1.80 5.08
C ALA A 86 -7.16 -2.47 5.59
N LEU A 87 -8.24 -2.39 4.81
CA LEU A 87 -9.52 -3.04 5.13
C LEU A 87 -9.39 -4.56 5.19
N ARG A 88 -8.64 -5.17 4.25
CA ARG A 88 -8.35 -6.62 4.26
C ARG A 88 -7.55 -7.04 5.49
N VAL A 89 -6.59 -6.24 5.92
CA VAL A 89 -5.84 -6.45 7.17
C VAL A 89 -6.77 -6.36 8.39
N MET A 90 -7.68 -5.38 8.42
CA MET A 90 -8.68 -5.25 9.50
C MET A 90 -9.65 -6.45 9.55
N ARG A 91 -10.03 -6.99 8.39
CA ARG A 91 -10.91 -8.16 8.27
C ARG A 91 -10.24 -9.47 8.70
N LYS A 92 -8.90 -9.51 8.78
CA LYS A 92 -8.15 -10.75 9.08
C LYS A 92 -8.61 -11.39 10.40
N ARG A 93 -8.53 -12.73 10.46
CA ARG A 93 -8.86 -13.59 11.63
C ARG A 93 -8.21 -13.06 12.93
N ALA A 94 -8.68 -13.56 14.08
CA ALA A 94 -8.22 -13.16 15.41
C ALA A 94 -6.69 -12.95 15.48
N THR A 95 -6.29 -11.69 15.66
CA THR A 95 -4.94 -11.23 15.98
C THR A 95 -4.97 -10.55 17.35
N ILE A 96 -3.81 -10.26 17.93
CA ILE A 96 -3.71 -9.43 19.15
C ILE A 96 -4.33 -8.04 18.97
N TYR A 97 -4.50 -7.58 17.72
CA TYR A 97 -5.12 -6.31 17.36
C TYR A 97 -6.62 -6.43 17.08
N SER A 98 -7.21 -7.62 17.06
CA SER A 98 -8.62 -7.80 16.71
C SER A 98 -9.60 -7.07 17.63
N LYS A 99 -9.21 -6.76 18.87
CA LYS A 99 -9.99 -5.89 19.77
C LYS A 99 -10.19 -4.46 19.24
N PHE A 100 -9.37 -4.03 18.28
CA PHE A 100 -9.43 -2.72 17.64
C PHE A 100 -10.04 -2.80 16.23
N HIS A 101 -10.39 -3.98 15.75
CA HIS A 101 -10.94 -4.16 14.41
C HIS A 101 -12.46 -4.32 14.48
N CYS A 102 -13.20 -3.48 13.75
CA CYS A 102 -14.62 -3.69 13.52
C CYS A 102 -14.80 -4.41 12.18
N LYS A 103 -14.84 -5.76 12.22
CA LYS A 103 -14.96 -6.57 11.01
C LYS A 103 -16.19 -6.20 10.17
N GLN A 104 -17.33 -5.95 10.81
CA GLN A 104 -18.56 -5.55 10.13
C GLN A 104 -18.40 -4.23 9.36
N LEU A 105 -17.71 -3.25 9.95
CA LEU A 105 -17.42 -1.99 9.29
C LEU A 105 -16.44 -2.18 8.12
N ALA A 106 -15.42 -3.01 8.30
CA ALA A 106 -14.48 -3.32 7.23
C ALA A 106 -15.16 -4.03 6.05
N ASP A 107 -16.04 -5.01 6.33
CA ASP A 107 -16.81 -5.73 5.31
C ASP A 107 -17.76 -4.77 4.57
N LEU A 108 -18.42 -3.85 5.28
CA LEU A 108 -19.27 -2.81 4.68
C LEU A 108 -18.46 -1.89 3.75
N ALA A 109 -17.32 -1.39 4.23
CA ALA A 109 -16.48 -0.47 3.46
C ALA A 109 -15.88 -1.13 2.21
N ILE A 110 -15.51 -2.41 2.28
CA ILE A 110 -15.06 -3.17 1.10
C ILE A 110 -16.18 -3.28 0.07
N THR A 111 -17.41 -3.52 0.51
CA THR A 111 -18.58 -3.68 -0.39
C THR A 111 -18.98 -2.35 -1.07
N GLN A 112 -18.65 -1.21 -0.46
CA GLN A 112 -18.95 0.12 -1.03
C GLN A 112 -17.82 0.68 -1.90
N ASN A 113 -16.60 0.18 -1.76
CA ASN A 113 -15.39 0.66 -2.45
C ASN A 113 -14.91 -0.24 -3.61
N GLY A 114 -15.54 -1.40 -3.82
CA GLY A 114 -15.34 -2.26 -5.00
C GLY A 114 -16.52 -2.15 -5.95
#